data_AF-A0A2K3DBN4-F1
#
_entry.id   AF-A0A2K3DBN4-F1
#
_cell.length_a   1.000
_cell.length_b   1.000
_cell.length_c   1.000
_cell.angle_alpha   90.00
_cell.angle_beta   90.00
_cell.angle_gamma   90.00
#
_symmetry.space_group_name_H-M   'P 1'
#
loop_
_entity.id
_entity.type
_entity.pdbx_description
1 polymer ?
#
loop_
_entity_poly.entity_id
_entity_poly.type
_entity_poly.pdbx_seq_one_letter_code
_entity_poly.pdbx_strand_id
1 'polypeptide(L)'
;MCWSKRHLPLLLVAGLACTITITYAADPVSDVLEKYFGKLVEDAQAKEKLVSHLDTLLKLGAKRPGEGLRVVHEYEDEKAKTLGVEVVPTLTAGSVNAWADQALELLRGVDEGHTYSLLRRVITAALLKLWLEGGQKLPDGSSDKLKEVMLKLYAVHRLGSVQKGVMEFLHVSKSGGTSWCHIAQLNGCVTERYDQSYVCQVKAFDDKVRWLNMTYHMQQVPVYRVPRYVLNRFSRFGNFRRSHAVAACRARHAIVHHHDYNYYSNEYTVHGGHEGPENAHMCPDIFNAVVMRDPRKRLVSHMKFIMWTMSGDRGYNDTQLFNMMYGNRTAAFWQHLGPAVVDNYFIRSLLGEVAFHAPVGGITRDMLALAEQVLAQFDLVMVLEQDVDIRNLILYYGVGWKHTLEEVHDKDAAVREKEFNTTAYIPPDVDALLEAQSLDVELYDFSQTLALLDPVVYALAAGSGEVPLKELAAASDTDDLHCGLLRGLNNSQILPGIGGTVRKHTGLLSGISTLLRGLGVGGGKNPRARGGRARAQSGAGDKAQRRLLGLDGWWSRWQSQEGARSSAQQAWVWEEPESEEAQLRGRRTLAGAMQDDERIAAREDWAGKVEQLLSRAMRSVRQALPGWQ
;
A
#
# COMPACT_ATOMS: atom_id res chain seq x y z
N MET A 1 13.89 -31.60 -16.00
CA MET A 1 14.44 -31.16 -17.31
C MET A 1 13.30 -31.02 -18.30
N CYS A 2 12.96 -29.81 -18.74
CA CYS A 2 12.09 -29.60 -19.89
C CYS A 2 12.59 -28.41 -20.70
N TRP A 3 12.82 -28.68 -21.98
CA TRP A 3 13.32 -27.73 -22.97
C TRP A 3 12.17 -27.18 -23.80
N SER A 4 12.36 -25.92 -24.17
CA SER A 4 11.57 -25.08 -25.07
C SER A 4 11.17 -25.72 -26.40
N LYS A 5 9.96 -25.40 -26.89
CA LYS A 5 9.75 -24.93 -28.28
C LYS A 5 8.41 -24.21 -28.46
N ARG A 6 8.47 -23.07 -29.17
CA ARG A 6 7.38 -22.20 -29.59
C ARG A 6 6.72 -22.69 -30.88
N HIS A 7 5.39 -22.53 -30.96
CA HIS A 7 4.55 -22.01 -32.06
C HIS A 7 3.29 -22.85 -32.40
N LEU A 8 2.18 -22.08 -32.53
CA LEU A 8 0.84 -22.34 -33.12
C LEU A 8 -0.34 -22.76 -32.19
N PRO A 9 -1.61 -22.43 -32.54
CA PRO A 9 -2.38 -21.34 -31.90
C PRO A 9 -3.71 -21.78 -31.27
N LEU A 10 -4.33 -20.86 -30.52
CA LEU A 10 -5.76 -20.82 -30.13
C LEU A 10 -6.43 -22.19 -29.85
N LEU A 11 -6.33 -22.62 -28.59
CA LEU A 11 -7.21 -23.64 -28.02
C LEU A 11 -7.64 -23.19 -26.62
N LEU A 12 -8.95 -23.32 -26.38
CA LEU A 12 -9.71 -23.03 -25.18
C LEU A 12 -8.88 -23.01 -23.89
N VAL A 13 -8.91 -21.87 -23.19
CA VAL A 13 -8.52 -21.77 -21.79
C VAL A 13 -9.58 -22.49 -20.96
N ALA A 14 -9.39 -23.79 -20.74
CA ALA A 14 -10.02 -24.47 -19.63
C ALA A 14 -9.29 -24.01 -18.36
N GLY A 15 -10.01 -23.33 -17.46
CA GLY A 15 -9.52 -22.94 -16.15
C GLY A 15 -9.12 -24.17 -15.35
N LEU A 16 -7.82 -24.52 -15.40
CA LEU A 16 -7.21 -25.43 -14.46
C LEU A 16 -7.19 -24.70 -13.11
N ALA A 17 -8.18 -25.00 -12.27
CA ALA A 17 -8.09 -24.74 -10.84
C ALA A 17 -6.79 -25.40 -10.36
N CYS A 18 -5.77 -24.58 -10.10
CA CYS A 18 -4.48 -25.03 -9.62
C CYS A 18 -4.69 -25.54 -8.20
N THR A 19 -5.07 -26.82 -8.09
CA THR A 19 -5.20 -27.48 -6.80
C THR A 19 -3.79 -27.81 -6.38
N ILE A 20 -3.21 -26.97 -5.52
CA ILE A 20 -1.88 -27.19 -4.94
C ILE A 20 -2.01 -28.34 -3.94
N THR A 21 -1.89 -29.57 -4.43
CA THR A 21 -1.88 -30.77 -3.57
C THR A 21 -0.46 -30.95 -3.04
N ILE A 22 -0.25 -30.67 -1.76
CA ILE A 22 1.02 -30.96 -1.07
C ILE A 22 0.84 -32.25 -0.27
N THR A 23 1.52 -33.31 -0.68
CA THR A 23 1.60 -34.56 0.09
C THR A 23 2.79 -34.45 1.05
N TYR A 24 2.52 -34.53 2.36
CA TYR A 24 3.55 -34.52 3.41
C TYR A 24 3.94 -35.94 3.81
N ALA A 25 5.18 -36.10 4.29
CA ALA A 25 5.63 -37.29 4.99
C ALA A 25 5.11 -37.27 6.45
N ALA A 26 5.70 -38.09 7.33
CA ALA A 26 5.27 -38.25 8.72
C ALA A 26 5.42 -36.98 9.59
N ASP A 27 6.20 -35.97 9.17
CA ASP A 27 6.39 -34.69 9.87
C ASP A 27 6.10 -33.50 8.94
N PRO A 28 4.83 -33.10 8.79
CA PRO A 28 4.44 -32.03 7.87
C PRO A 28 5.08 -30.68 8.19
N VAL A 29 5.39 -30.39 9.46
CA VAL A 29 5.97 -29.12 9.85
C VAL A 29 7.44 -29.05 9.43
N SER A 30 8.24 -30.08 9.75
CA SER A 30 9.64 -30.14 9.33
C SER A 30 9.77 -30.14 7.80
N ASP A 31 8.88 -30.84 7.09
CA ASP A 31 8.88 -30.87 5.62
C ASP A 31 8.67 -29.47 5.01
N VAL A 32 7.77 -28.66 5.58
CA VAL A 32 7.55 -27.28 5.12
C VAL A 32 8.77 -26.40 5.41
N LEU A 33 9.37 -26.52 6.60
CA LEU A 33 10.57 -25.75 6.95
C LEU A 33 11.73 -26.11 6.02
N GLU A 34 11.95 -27.39 5.76
CA GLU A 34 12.97 -27.87 4.84
C GLU A 34 12.73 -27.36 3.41
N LYS A 35 11.48 -27.39 2.93
CA LYS A 35 11.12 -26.87 1.60
C LYS A 35 11.51 -25.40 1.42
N TYR A 36 11.27 -24.56 2.42
CA TYR A 36 11.47 -23.12 2.30
C TYR A 36 12.86 -22.64 2.76
N PHE A 37 13.49 -23.34 3.69
CA PHE A 37 14.74 -22.91 4.33
C PHE A 37 15.91 -23.87 4.15
N GLY A 38 15.70 -25.13 3.74
CA GLY A 38 16.75 -26.15 3.58
C GLY A 38 17.94 -25.66 2.75
N LYS A 39 17.69 -25.11 1.56
CA LYS A 39 18.75 -24.53 0.71
C LYS A 39 19.43 -23.30 1.33
N LEU A 40 18.68 -22.47 2.06
CA LEU A 40 19.24 -21.28 2.70
C LEU A 40 20.20 -21.66 3.83
N VAL A 41 19.98 -22.80 4.48
CA VAL A 41 20.78 -23.23 5.63
C VAL A 41 22.01 -24.05 5.25
N GLU A 42 22.10 -24.49 4.00
CA GLU A 42 23.32 -25.09 3.41
C GLU A 42 24.43 -24.05 3.21
N ASP A 43 24.06 -22.79 2.93
CA ASP A 43 25.00 -21.68 2.82
C ASP A 43 25.22 -21.03 4.20
N ALA A 44 26.48 -21.04 4.67
CA ALA A 44 26.81 -20.59 6.02
C ALA A 44 26.48 -19.09 6.25
N GLN A 45 26.69 -18.25 5.24
CA GLN A 45 26.43 -16.81 5.32
C GLN A 45 24.93 -16.52 5.32
N ALA A 46 24.16 -17.19 4.46
CA ALA A 46 22.72 -17.09 4.41
C ALA A 46 22.08 -17.63 5.71
N LYS A 47 22.62 -18.72 6.28
CA LYS A 47 22.20 -19.26 7.57
C LYS A 47 22.45 -18.26 8.71
N GLU A 48 23.65 -17.69 8.80
CA GLU A 48 23.99 -16.69 9.83
C GLU A 48 23.05 -15.47 9.74
N LYS A 49 22.83 -14.99 8.51
CA LYS A 49 21.92 -13.88 8.25
C LYS A 49 20.47 -14.20 8.63
N LEU A 50 19.99 -15.39 8.25
CA LEU A 50 18.67 -15.89 8.64
C LEU A 50 18.54 -15.89 10.17
N VAL A 51 19.49 -16.48 10.90
CA VAL A 51 19.47 -16.51 12.37
C VAL A 51 19.44 -15.09 12.95
N SER A 52 20.22 -14.16 12.41
CA SER A 52 20.19 -12.75 12.83
C SER A 52 18.82 -12.09 12.61
N HIS A 53 18.14 -12.37 11.49
CA HIS A 53 16.79 -11.88 11.24
C HIS A 53 15.75 -12.50 12.19
N LEU A 54 15.88 -13.79 12.50
CA LEU A 54 15.01 -14.47 13.47
C LEU A 54 15.20 -13.88 14.86
N ASP A 55 16.45 -13.66 15.29
CA ASP A 55 16.75 -13.02 16.57
C ASP A 55 16.21 -11.60 16.65
N THR A 56 16.30 -10.85 15.55
CA THR A 56 15.70 -9.51 15.45
C THR A 56 14.20 -9.60 15.65
N LEU A 57 13.49 -10.45 14.90
CA LEU A 57 12.05 -10.61 14.99
C LEU A 57 11.58 -11.11 16.38
N LEU A 58 12.31 -12.04 16.99
CA LEU A 58 12.01 -12.52 18.35
C LEU A 58 12.19 -11.42 19.40
N LYS A 59 13.24 -10.60 19.26
CA LYS A 59 13.39 -9.40 20.11
C LYS A 59 12.25 -8.42 19.90
N LEU A 60 11.77 -8.24 18.67
CA LEU A 60 10.62 -7.38 18.38
C LEU A 60 9.33 -7.92 19.02
N GLY A 61 9.10 -9.23 18.96
CA GLY A 61 7.95 -9.86 19.62
C GLY A 61 7.99 -9.81 21.15
N ALA A 62 9.20 -9.76 21.73
CA ALA A 62 9.38 -9.64 23.18
C ALA A 62 9.26 -8.20 23.70
N LYS A 63 9.36 -7.19 22.82
CA LYS A 63 9.28 -5.78 23.20
C LYS A 63 7.87 -5.40 23.63
N ARG A 64 7.78 -4.58 24.67
CA ARG A 64 6.53 -3.95 25.07
C ARG A 64 6.27 -2.70 24.22
N PRO A 65 5.00 -2.32 23.98
CA PRO A 65 4.69 -1.02 23.39
C PRO A 65 5.41 0.12 24.13
N GLY A 66 6.12 0.98 23.40
CA GLY A 66 6.96 2.05 23.97
C GLY A 66 8.46 1.73 24.04
N GLU A 67 8.89 0.48 23.83
CA GLU A 67 10.31 0.07 23.74
C GLU A 67 10.83 0.12 22.28
N GLY A 68 10.45 1.16 21.55
CA GLY A 68 10.65 1.29 20.11
C GLY A 68 9.49 2.07 19.50
N LEU A 69 8.65 1.39 18.70
CA LEU A 69 7.37 1.96 18.30
C LEU A 69 6.47 2.18 19.52
N ARG A 70 5.74 3.30 19.50
CA ARG A 70 4.74 3.58 20.54
C ARG A 70 3.49 2.72 20.41
N VAL A 71 3.22 2.20 19.22
CA VAL A 71 1.98 1.49 18.90
C VAL A 71 2.31 0.15 18.27
N VAL A 72 1.81 -0.92 18.90
CA VAL A 72 1.78 -2.29 18.37
C VAL A 72 0.36 -2.79 18.60
N HIS A 73 -0.52 -2.61 17.61
CA HIS A 73 -1.96 -2.83 17.77
C HIS A 73 -2.31 -4.26 18.17
N GLU A 74 -1.57 -5.25 17.65
CA GLU A 74 -1.79 -6.66 18.01
C GLU A 74 -1.61 -6.94 19.51
N TYR A 75 -0.84 -6.11 20.23
CA TYR A 75 -0.58 -6.27 21.67
C TYR A 75 -1.51 -5.44 22.56
N GLU A 76 -2.51 -4.76 21.97
CA GLU A 76 -3.67 -4.28 22.71
C GLU A 76 -4.56 -5.46 23.16
N ASP A 77 -4.49 -6.60 22.47
CA ASP A 77 -5.01 -7.88 22.96
C ASP A 77 -4.03 -8.51 23.96
N GLU A 78 -4.43 -8.57 25.23
CA GLU A 78 -3.57 -9.08 26.31
C GLU A 78 -3.18 -10.57 26.13
N LYS A 79 -3.98 -11.39 25.44
CA LYS A 79 -3.62 -12.79 25.17
C LYS A 79 -2.59 -12.88 24.06
N ALA A 80 -2.73 -12.08 23.01
CA ALA A 80 -1.74 -12.00 21.94
C ALA A 80 -0.39 -11.48 22.47
N LYS A 81 -0.44 -10.46 23.33
CA LYS A 81 0.73 -9.93 24.05
C LYS A 81 1.36 -10.97 24.96
N THR A 82 0.57 -11.68 25.78
CA THR A 82 1.07 -12.78 26.63
C THR A 82 1.73 -13.86 25.78
N LEU A 83 1.10 -14.24 24.67
CA LEU A 83 1.64 -15.27 23.77
C LEU A 83 2.98 -14.82 23.18
N GLY A 84 3.05 -13.61 22.62
CA GLY A 84 4.27 -13.10 21.99
C GLY A 84 5.42 -12.81 22.97
N VAL A 85 5.12 -12.19 24.10
CA VAL A 85 6.14 -11.69 25.05
C VAL A 85 6.55 -12.73 26.08
N GLU A 86 5.62 -13.56 26.55
CA GLU A 86 5.87 -14.47 27.69
C GLU A 86 5.98 -15.93 27.24
N VAL A 87 5.10 -16.39 26.34
CA VAL A 87 5.02 -17.82 25.98
C VAL A 87 5.99 -18.19 24.86
N VAL A 88 6.08 -17.41 23.78
CA VAL A 88 7.01 -17.70 22.67
C VAL A 88 8.47 -17.89 23.14
N PRO A 89 9.03 -17.05 24.03
CA PRO A 89 10.41 -17.24 24.50
C PRO A 89 10.66 -18.56 25.23
N THR A 90 9.62 -19.24 25.72
CA THR A 90 9.74 -20.51 26.45
C THR A 90 9.79 -21.74 25.54
N LEU A 91 9.55 -21.58 24.23
CA LEU A 91 9.50 -22.70 23.27
C LEU A 91 10.77 -23.56 23.29
N THR A 92 11.94 -22.95 23.45
CA THR A 92 13.24 -23.64 23.46
C THR A 92 13.65 -24.16 24.85
N ALA A 93 12.94 -23.79 25.92
CA ALA A 93 13.30 -24.10 27.31
C ALA A 93 12.48 -25.25 27.93
N GLY A 94 11.42 -25.72 27.26
CA GLY A 94 10.47 -26.67 27.83
C GLY A 94 10.00 -27.76 26.87
N SER A 95 8.94 -28.47 27.26
CA SER A 95 8.28 -29.44 26.38
C SER A 95 7.51 -28.71 25.27
N VAL A 96 7.84 -28.99 24.00
CA VAL A 96 7.16 -28.39 22.84
C VAL A 96 5.66 -28.66 22.84
N ASN A 97 5.22 -29.83 23.31
CA ASN A 97 3.80 -30.16 23.39
C ASN A 97 3.09 -29.34 24.48
N ALA A 98 3.71 -29.18 25.65
CA ALA A 98 3.16 -28.33 26.71
C ALA A 98 3.09 -26.86 26.27
N TRP A 99 4.14 -26.39 25.58
CA TRP A 99 4.15 -25.06 24.97
C TRP A 99 3.01 -24.89 23.95
N ALA A 100 2.83 -25.88 23.07
CA ALA A 100 1.80 -25.83 22.04
C ALA A 100 0.39 -25.82 22.64
N ASP A 101 0.14 -26.59 23.70
CA ASP A 101 -1.13 -26.55 24.43
C ASP A 101 -1.41 -25.17 25.03
N GLN A 102 -0.41 -24.54 25.64
CA GLN A 102 -0.53 -23.18 26.16
C GLN A 102 -0.77 -22.14 25.05
N ALA A 103 -0.04 -22.25 23.93
CA ALA A 103 -0.20 -21.37 22.78
C ALA A 103 -1.61 -21.49 22.17
N LEU A 104 -2.11 -22.72 22.00
CA LEU A 104 -3.46 -22.99 21.51
C LEU A 104 -4.54 -22.39 22.41
N GLU A 105 -4.37 -22.48 23.73
CA GLU A 105 -5.33 -21.91 24.67
C GLU A 105 -5.41 -20.39 24.57
N LEU A 106 -4.25 -19.72 24.44
CA LEU A 106 -4.22 -18.27 24.22
C LEU A 106 -4.83 -17.90 22.86
N LEU A 107 -4.48 -18.62 21.78
CA LEU A 107 -5.01 -18.39 20.43
C LEU A 107 -6.51 -18.65 20.29
N ARG A 108 -7.12 -19.50 21.11
CA ARG A 108 -8.59 -19.64 21.16
C ARG A 108 -9.28 -18.38 21.68
N GLY A 109 -8.54 -17.56 22.41
CA GLY A 109 -9.08 -16.44 23.14
C GLY A 109 -8.79 -15.06 22.54
N VAL A 110 -7.93 -14.95 21.53
CA VAL A 110 -7.59 -13.67 20.90
C VAL A 110 -8.78 -13.08 20.13
N ASP A 111 -8.84 -11.76 20.01
CA ASP A 111 -9.84 -11.04 19.23
C ASP A 111 -9.73 -11.37 17.74
N GLU A 112 -10.79 -11.92 17.15
CA GLU A 112 -10.83 -12.34 15.74
C GLU A 112 -10.87 -11.16 14.74
N GLY A 113 -10.91 -9.91 15.21
CA GLY A 113 -10.83 -8.70 14.38
C GLY A 113 -9.44 -8.41 13.80
N HIS A 114 -8.41 -9.08 14.28
CA HIS A 114 -7.02 -8.88 13.86
C HIS A 114 -6.48 -10.10 13.10
N THR A 115 -5.52 -9.87 12.19
CA THR A 115 -4.85 -10.98 11.49
C THR A 115 -3.68 -11.57 12.30
N TYR A 116 -3.18 -10.82 13.28
CA TYR A 116 -2.01 -11.11 14.12
C TYR A 116 -0.74 -11.45 13.35
N SER A 117 -0.43 -10.66 12.32
CA SER A 117 0.74 -10.84 11.46
C SER A 117 2.08 -10.88 12.20
N LEU A 118 2.31 -10.00 13.19
CA LEU A 118 3.52 -10.00 13.99
C LEU A 118 3.59 -11.29 14.82
N LEU A 119 2.50 -11.64 15.50
CA LEU A 119 2.44 -12.84 16.32
C LEU A 119 2.67 -14.13 15.50
N ARG A 120 2.04 -14.24 14.32
CA ARG A 120 2.25 -15.36 13.39
C ARG A 120 3.73 -15.50 13.06
N ARG A 121 4.36 -14.41 12.63
CA ARG A 121 5.78 -14.38 12.23
C ARG A 121 6.71 -14.70 13.39
N VAL A 122 6.44 -14.16 14.59
CA VAL A 122 7.21 -14.43 15.81
C VAL A 122 7.13 -15.91 16.21
N ILE A 123 5.94 -16.52 16.16
CA ILE A 123 5.75 -17.96 16.43
C ILE A 123 6.48 -18.81 15.38
N THR A 124 6.30 -18.50 14.09
CA THR A 124 6.99 -19.24 13.01
C THR A 124 8.51 -19.08 13.09
N ALA A 125 9.00 -17.90 13.47
CA ALA A 125 10.43 -17.66 13.66
C ALA A 125 11.01 -18.44 14.84
N ALA A 126 10.30 -18.50 15.97
CA ALA A 126 10.70 -19.29 17.12
C ALA A 126 10.77 -20.79 16.77
N LEU A 127 9.78 -21.28 16.03
CA LEU A 127 9.75 -22.65 15.54
C LEU A 127 10.91 -22.93 14.57
N LEU A 128 11.15 -22.05 13.61
CA LEU A 128 12.26 -22.20 12.67
C LEU A 128 13.61 -22.22 13.43
N LYS A 129 13.78 -21.36 14.44
CA LYS A 129 14.97 -21.36 15.28
C LYS A 129 15.14 -22.68 16.04
N LEU A 130 14.06 -23.21 16.64
CA LEU A 130 14.07 -24.52 17.29
C LEU A 130 14.49 -25.64 16.31
N TRP A 131 13.96 -25.62 15.09
CA TRP A 131 14.31 -26.57 14.04
C TRP A 131 15.79 -26.47 13.64
N LEU A 132 16.33 -25.25 13.50
CA LEU A 132 17.75 -25.01 13.19
C LEU A 132 18.67 -25.53 14.31
N GLU A 133 18.32 -25.25 15.57
CA GLU A 133 19.07 -25.69 16.75
C GLU A 133 19.01 -27.21 16.95
N GLY A 134 17.90 -27.83 16.57
CA GLY A 134 17.70 -29.28 16.54
C GLY A 134 18.40 -30.00 15.38
N GLY A 135 19.21 -29.30 14.58
CA GLY A 135 19.90 -29.89 13.43
C GLY A 135 18.94 -30.22 12.28
N GLN A 136 18.03 -29.29 11.98
CA GLN A 136 16.99 -29.42 10.95
C GLN A 136 15.96 -30.50 11.29
N LYS A 137 15.66 -30.66 12.58
CA LYS A 137 14.66 -31.60 13.08
C LYS A 137 13.91 -30.98 14.25
N LEU A 138 12.61 -31.24 14.30
CA LEU A 138 11.78 -30.95 15.45
C LEU A 138 11.81 -32.13 16.44
N PRO A 139 11.51 -31.90 17.74
CA PRO A 139 11.40 -32.99 18.70
C PRO A 139 10.33 -34.01 18.31
N ASP A 140 10.61 -35.29 18.53
CA ASP A 140 9.71 -36.39 18.17
C ASP A 140 8.31 -36.22 18.79
N GLY A 141 7.27 -36.49 17.99
CA GLY A 141 5.88 -36.40 18.44
C GLY A 141 5.35 -34.97 18.66
N SER A 142 6.08 -33.94 18.24
CA SER A 142 5.62 -32.54 18.34
C SER A 142 4.91 -32.01 17.10
N SER A 143 5.09 -32.65 15.94
CA SER A 143 4.61 -32.15 14.64
C SER A 143 3.12 -31.89 14.58
N ASP A 144 2.29 -32.82 15.10
CA ASP A 144 0.82 -32.68 15.06
C ASP A 144 0.33 -31.46 15.86
N LYS A 145 0.92 -31.23 17.03
CA LYS A 145 0.58 -30.08 17.89
C LYS A 145 1.05 -28.76 17.29
N LEU A 146 2.25 -28.73 16.72
CA LEU A 146 2.76 -27.56 16.03
C LEU A 146 1.94 -27.24 14.77
N LYS A 147 1.51 -28.25 14.03
CA LYS A 147 0.57 -28.11 12.92
C LYS A 147 -0.76 -27.52 13.40
N GLU A 148 -1.31 -27.99 14.52
CA GLU A 148 -2.54 -27.43 15.11
C GLU A 148 -2.39 -25.93 15.42
N VAL A 149 -1.26 -25.51 16.00
CA VAL A 149 -0.95 -24.09 16.25
C VAL A 149 -0.95 -23.29 14.93
N MET A 150 -0.26 -23.78 13.90
CA MET A 150 -0.20 -23.09 12.60
C MET A 150 -1.56 -23.00 11.91
N LEU A 151 -2.38 -24.05 11.99
CA LEU A 151 -3.75 -24.02 11.46
C LEU A 151 -4.64 -23.02 12.21
N LYS A 152 -4.50 -22.92 13.54
CA LYS A 152 -5.22 -21.91 14.32
C LYS A 152 -4.78 -20.49 13.96
N LEU A 153 -3.48 -20.27 13.78
CA LEU A 153 -2.94 -18.98 13.28
C LEU A 153 -3.51 -18.61 11.91
N TYR A 154 -3.59 -19.57 10.98
CA TYR A 154 -4.21 -19.34 9.68
C TYR A 154 -5.71 -19.03 9.79
N ALA A 155 -6.43 -19.75 10.65
CA ALA A 155 -7.85 -19.49 10.87
C ALA A 155 -8.10 -18.08 11.41
N VAL A 156 -7.28 -17.63 12.37
CA VAL A 156 -7.34 -16.27 12.91
C VAL A 156 -7.01 -15.23 11.82
N HIS A 157 -5.95 -15.45 11.04
CA HIS A 157 -5.62 -14.59 9.88
C HIS A 157 -6.79 -14.44 8.92
N ARG A 158 -7.40 -15.57 8.52
CA ARG A 158 -8.55 -15.60 7.60
C ARG A 158 -9.72 -14.80 8.17
N LEU A 159 -10.06 -14.99 9.44
CA LEU A 159 -11.15 -14.26 10.10
C LEU A 159 -10.86 -12.76 10.17
N GLY A 160 -9.68 -12.37 10.66
CA GLY A 160 -9.28 -10.97 10.75
C GLY A 160 -9.26 -10.28 9.39
N SER A 161 -8.82 -10.98 8.33
CA SER A 161 -8.82 -10.45 6.96
C SER A 161 -10.23 -10.14 6.47
N VAL A 162 -11.18 -11.04 6.76
CA VAL A 162 -12.60 -10.85 6.43
C VAL A 162 -13.22 -9.71 7.24
N GLN A 163 -12.90 -9.60 8.53
CA GLN A 163 -13.43 -8.55 9.40
C GLN A 163 -12.91 -7.15 9.01
N LYS A 164 -11.63 -7.04 8.63
CA LYS A 164 -11.05 -5.79 8.11
C LYS A 164 -11.74 -5.35 6.83
N GLY A 165 -12.06 -6.28 5.92
CA GLY A 165 -12.91 -6.06 4.74
C GLY A 165 -12.40 -5.06 3.70
N VAL A 166 -11.29 -4.37 3.98
CA VAL A 166 -10.68 -3.31 3.17
C VAL A 166 -9.17 -3.53 3.17
N MET A 167 -8.52 -3.38 2.02
CA MET A 167 -7.06 -3.30 1.93
C MET A 167 -6.55 -1.89 1.66
N GLU A 168 -5.56 -1.49 2.45
CA GLU A 168 -4.62 -0.42 2.12
C GLU A 168 -3.33 -1.04 1.60
N PHE A 169 -2.97 -0.73 0.36
CA PHE A 169 -1.69 -1.09 -0.21
C PHE A 169 -0.71 0.08 -0.11
N LEU A 170 0.33 -0.04 0.73
CA LEU A 170 1.44 0.90 0.72
C LEU A 170 2.28 0.66 -0.55
N HIS A 171 2.01 1.47 -1.57
CA HIS A 171 2.72 1.41 -2.82
C HIS A 171 4.02 2.23 -2.73
N VAL A 172 5.11 1.53 -2.44
CA VAL A 172 6.45 2.07 -2.65
C VAL A 172 6.73 2.14 -4.15
N SER A 173 6.98 3.35 -4.65
CA SER A 173 7.19 3.61 -6.07
C SER A 173 8.25 2.68 -6.66
N LYS A 174 7.89 2.07 -7.80
CA LYS A 174 8.69 1.10 -8.57
C LYS A 174 8.84 -0.27 -7.92
N SER A 175 7.98 -0.61 -6.96
CA SER A 175 7.81 -1.96 -6.42
C SER A 175 6.55 -2.66 -6.96
N GLY A 176 6.22 -2.46 -8.24
CA GLY A 176 5.14 -3.20 -8.91
C GLY A 176 3.72 -2.66 -8.72
N GLY A 177 3.51 -1.43 -8.23
CA GLY A 177 2.17 -0.98 -7.86
C GLY A 177 1.15 -0.87 -8.99
N THR A 178 1.56 -0.57 -10.24
CA THR A 178 0.61 -0.62 -11.37
C THR A 178 0.09 -2.04 -11.58
N SER A 179 0.97 -3.04 -11.58
CA SER A 179 0.57 -4.44 -11.67
C SER A 179 -0.29 -4.86 -10.47
N TRP A 180 0.08 -4.46 -9.25
CA TRP A 180 -0.70 -4.75 -8.04
C TRP A 180 -2.13 -4.17 -8.11
N CYS A 181 -2.27 -2.91 -8.53
CA CYS A 181 -3.56 -2.25 -8.72
C CYS A 181 -4.44 -2.96 -9.78
N HIS A 182 -3.84 -3.47 -10.85
CA HIS A 182 -4.58 -4.21 -11.88
C HIS A 182 -4.91 -5.65 -11.47
N ILE A 183 -4.05 -6.37 -10.73
CA ILE A 183 -4.44 -7.68 -10.18
C ILE A 183 -5.55 -7.53 -9.13
N ALA A 184 -5.58 -6.44 -8.37
CA ALA A 184 -6.71 -6.13 -7.50
C ALA A 184 -8.00 -5.96 -8.31
N GLN A 185 -7.94 -5.30 -9.47
CA GLN A 185 -9.06 -5.19 -10.40
C GLN A 185 -9.53 -6.55 -10.91
N LEU A 186 -8.59 -7.42 -11.34
CA LEU A 186 -8.90 -8.76 -11.83
C LEU A 186 -9.53 -9.64 -10.74
N ASN A 187 -9.11 -9.45 -9.48
CA ASN A 187 -9.71 -10.12 -8.33
C ASN A 187 -11.02 -9.47 -7.85
N GLY A 188 -11.60 -8.53 -8.59
CA GLY A 188 -12.92 -7.95 -8.29
C GLY A 188 -12.92 -6.95 -7.12
N CYS A 189 -11.78 -6.38 -6.76
CA CYS A 189 -11.72 -5.28 -5.80
C CYS A 189 -12.41 -4.02 -6.36
N VAL A 190 -12.81 -3.12 -5.47
CA VAL A 190 -13.49 -1.86 -5.78
C VAL A 190 -12.73 -0.72 -5.13
N THR A 191 -12.44 0.29 -5.95
CA THR A 191 -11.72 1.52 -5.56
C THR A 191 -12.24 2.70 -6.39
N GLU A 192 -11.76 3.92 -6.13
CA GLU A 192 -12.20 5.12 -6.85
C GLU A 192 -11.92 5.03 -8.36
N ARG A 193 -10.74 4.48 -8.73
CA ARG A 193 -10.31 4.38 -10.12
C ARG A 193 -9.18 3.37 -10.32
N TYR A 194 -9.31 2.56 -11.37
CA TYR A 194 -8.23 1.73 -11.90
C TYR A 194 -7.55 2.46 -13.06
N ASP A 195 -6.60 3.32 -12.74
CA ASP A 195 -5.83 3.99 -13.78
C ASP A 195 -4.32 3.91 -13.54
N GLN A 196 -3.58 3.86 -14.64
CA GLN A 196 -2.12 3.74 -14.63
C GLN A 196 -1.40 4.96 -14.03
N SER A 197 -2.11 6.05 -13.78
CA SER A 197 -1.56 7.30 -13.27
C SER A 197 -1.69 7.39 -11.75
N TYR A 198 -2.83 7.07 -11.17
CA TYR A 198 -3.08 7.21 -9.75
C TYR A 198 -3.04 5.86 -9.03
N VAL A 199 -2.83 4.75 -9.75
CA VAL A 199 -2.51 3.43 -9.20
C VAL A 199 -3.47 3.03 -8.07
N CYS A 200 -4.77 3.22 -8.28
CA CYS A 200 -5.82 2.91 -7.29
C CYS A 200 -5.83 3.78 -6.02
N GLN A 201 -5.34 5.02 -6.09
CA GLN A 201 -5.48 6.02 -5.02
C GLN A 201 -6.92 6.54 -4.92
N VAL A 202 -7.34 6.82 -3.70
CA VAL A 202 -8.53 7.63 -3.40
C VAL A 202 -8.10 9.10 -3.34
N LYS A 203 -8.70 9.95 -4.18
CA LYS A 203 -8.29 11.34 -4.34
C LYS A 203 -8.38 12.13 -3.04
N ALA A 204 -9.38 11.82 -2.21
CA ALA A 204 -9.62 12.50 -0.93
C ALA A 204 -8.46 12.33 0.06
N PHE A 205 -7.68 11.25 -0.03
CA PHE A 205 -6.66 10.89 0.97
C PHE A 205 -5.33 11.64 0.83
N ASP A 206 -5.09 12.26 -0.33
CA ASP A 206 -3.85 12.96 -0.65
C ASP A 206 -2.56 12.12 -0.51
N ASP A 207 -2.66 10.82 -0.74
CA ASP A 207 -1.54 9.85 -0.70
C ASP A 207 -0.66 9.86 -1.94
N LYS A 208 -0.58 11.00 -2.60
CA LYS A 208 0.21 11.16 -3.81
C LYS A 208 1.69 11.16 -3.46
N VAL A 209 2.45 10.72 -4.44
CA VAL A 209 3.90 10.75 -4.41
C VAL A 209 4.47 12.15 -4.14
N ARG A 210 5.55 12.20 -3.37
CA ARG A 210 6.25 13.44 -2.98
C ARG A 210 7.73 13.37 -3.33
N TRP A 211 8.02 13.00 -4.59
CA TRP A 211 9.36 12.64 -5.03
C TRP A 211 10.30 13.83 -5.22
N LEU A 212 9.82 14.90 -5.85
CA LEU A 212 10.68 15.94 -6.39
C LEU A 212 10.62 17.22 -5.57
N ASN A 213 11.80 17.79 -5.30
CA ASN A 213 11.99 19.13 -4.78
C ASN A 213 11.75 20.14 -5.91
N MET A 214 10.57 20.74 -5.92
CA MET A 214 10.18 21.65 -7.00
C MET A 214 11.01 22.93 -7.01
N THR A 215 11.37 23.45 -5.83
CA THR A 215 12.20 24.65 -5.72
C THR A 215 13.52 24.45 -6.43
N TYR A 216 14.17 23.31 -6.21
CA TYR A 216 15.40 22.97 -6.92
C TYR A 216 15.17 22.74 -8.42
N HIS A 217 14.12 21.99 -8.79
CA HIS A 217 13.78 21.74 -10.19
C HIS A 217 13.58 23.05 -10.98
N MET A 218 12.89 24.04 -10.41
CA MET A 218 12.62 25.33 -11.05
C MET A 218 13.86 26.21 -11.22
N GLN A 219 14.95 25.93 -10.50
CA GLN A 219 16.24 26.60 -10.71
C GLN A 219 17.01 26.02 -11.91
N GLN A 220 16.69 24.78 -12.32
CA GLN A 220 17.41 24.09 -13.39
C GLN A 220 16.81 24.37 -14.77
N VAL A 221 15.50 24.62 -14.85
CA VAL A 221 14.80 24.86 -16.11
C VAL A 221 13.68 25.91 -15.96
N PRO A 222 13.33 26.66 -17.03
CA PRO A 222 12.24 27.64 -16.98
C PRO A 222 10.85 27.02 -16.69
N VAL A 223 10.19 27.49 -15.63
CA VAL A 223 8.96 26.91 -15.05
C VAL A 223 7.77 26.83 -16.01
N TYR A 224 7.61 27.81 -16.89
CA TYR A 224 6.46 27.89 -17.82
C TYR A 224 6.45 26.80 -18.89
N ARG A 225 7.52 26.01 -18.99
CA ARG A 225 7.63 24.92 -19.96
C ARG A 225 7.38 23.53 -19.37
N VAL A 226 7.12 23.41 -18.07
CA VAL A 226 6.74 22.13 -17.44
C VAL A 226 5.22 22.07 -17.28
N PRO A 227 4.53 21.04 -17.81
CA PRO A 227 3.10 20.91 -17.66
C PRO A 227 2.67 20.91 -16.18
N ARG A 228 1.70 21.78 -15.84
CA ARG A 228 1.24 22.01 -14.46
C ARG A 228 0.81 20.73 -13.74
N TYR A 229 0.33 19.73 -14.46
CA TYR A 229 -0.09 18.47 -13.87
C TYR A 229 1.09 17.61 -13.39
N VAL A 230 2.24 17.65 -14.07
CA VAL A 230 3.48 16.98 -13.63
C VAL A 230 4.00 17.63 -12.36
N LEU A 231 3.98 18.96 -12.30
CA LEU A 231 4.28 19.71 -11.09
C LEU A 231 3.36 19.25 -9.95
N ASN A 232 2.04 19.39 -10.12
CA ASN A 232 1.06 19.06 -9.07
C ASN A 232 1.13 17.62 -8.56
N ARG A 233 1.61 16.68 -9.39
CA ARG A 233 1.66 15.26 -9.07
C ARG A 233 2.95 14.84 -8.39
N PHE A 234 4.12 15.25 -8.89
CA PHE A 234 5.40 14.71 -8.43
C PHE A 234 6.15 15.66 -7.49
N SER A 235 5.79 16.95 -7.49
CA SER A 235 6.62 18.00 -6.92
C SER A 235 6.18 18.47 -5.55
N ARG A 236 6.16 17.53 -4.61
CA ARG A 236 5.65 17.75 -3.25
C ARG A 236 6.66 17.37 -2.17
N PHE A 237 7.91 17.11 -2.53
CA PHE A 237 8.96 16.97 -1.52
C PHE A 237 9.09 18.27 -0.72
N GLY A 238 9.27 18.18 0.59
CA GLY A 238 9.26 19.32 1.51
C GLY A 238 7.86 19.82 1.90
N ASN A 239 6.78 19.36 1.26
CA ASN A 239 5.42 19.65 1.70
C ASN A 239 5.00 18.61 2.75
N PHE A 240 5.20 18.97 4.02
CA PHE A 240 4.69 18.26 5.19
C PHE A 240 3.16 18.37 5.24
N ARG A 241 2.53 17.33 5.77
CA ARG A 241 1.10 17.20 6.11
C ARG A 241 0.21 16.71 4.97
N ARG A 242 -0.10 15.42 5.06
CA ARG A 242 -1.38 14.87 4.64
C ARG A 242 -2.51 15.68 5.30
N SER A 243 -3.64 15.86 4.63
CA SER A 243 -4.78 16.57 5.22
C SER A 243 -5.20 15.88 6.52
N HIS A 244 -5.07 16.56 7.67
CA HIS A 244 -5.35 15.97 8.99
C HIS A 244 -6.79 15.44 9.11
N ALA A 245 -7.74 16.02 8.36
CA ALA A 245 -9.13 15.60 8.34
C ALA A 245 -9.32 14.15 7.82
N VAL A 246 -8.37 13.63 7.04
CA VAL A 246 -8.40 12.28 6.43
C VAL A 246 -7.13 11.48 6.72
N ALA A 247 -6.23 12.00 7.54
CA ALA A 247 -5.02 11.29 7.96
C ALA A 247 -5.34 10.20 9.00
N ALA A 248 -6.41 10.37 9.78
CA ALA A 248 -6.84 9.39 10.77
C ALA A 248 -7.43 8.14 10.11
N CYS A 249 -7.01 6.96 10.59
CA CYS A 249 -7.48 5.66 10.11
C CYS A 249 -9.01 5.53 10.08
N ARG A 250 -9.69 5.95 11.15
CA ARG A 250 -11.15 5.92 11.25
C ARG A 250 -11.84 6.74 10.14
N ALA A 251 -11.29 7.92 9.81
CA ALA A 251 -11.85 8.77 8.78
C ALA A 251 -11.70 8.13 7.39
N ARG A 252 -10.56 7.48 7.13
CA ARG A 252 -10.32 6.73 5.88
C ARG A 252 -11.26 5.55 5.74
N HIS A 253 -11.38 4.74 6.79
CA HIS A 253 -12.29 3.61 6.83
C HIS A 253 -13.74 4.04 6.56
N ALA A 254 -14.19 5.15 7.18
CA ALA A 254 -15.52 5.70 6.94
C ALA A 254 -15.74 6.15 5.48
N ILE A 255 -14.75 6.79 4.85
CA ILE A 255 -14.83 7.21 3.45
C ILE A 255 -14.88 6.01 2.50
N VAL A 256 -14.00 5.03 2.71
CA VAL A 256 -13.94 3.80 1.92
C VAL A 256 -15.26 3.04 2.01
N HIS A 257 -15.78 2.86 3.22
CA HIS A 257 -17.07 2.21 3.42
C HIS A 257 -18.23 3.02 2.82
N HIS A 258 -18.21 4.35 2.91
CA HIS A 258 -19.28 5.19 2.34
C HIS A 258 -19.39 5.05 0.81
N HIS A 259 -18.28 4.73 0.15
CA HIS A 259 -18.22 4.56 -1.30
C HIS A 259 -18.23 3.09 -1.76
N ASP A 260 -18.48 2.15 -0.85
CA ASP A 260 -18.43 0.70 -1.12
C ASP A 260 -17.07 0.25 -1.72
N TYR A 261 -15.99 0.93 -1.33
CA TYR A 261 -14.64 0.53 -1.68
C TYR A 261 -14.15 -0.55 -0.70
N ASN A 262 -13.32 -1.46 -1.19
CA ASN A 262 -12.62 -2.46 -0.36
C ASN A 262 -11.12 -2.50 -0.66
N TYR A 263 -10.62 -1.55 -1.45
CA TYR A 263 -9.22 -1.47 -1.82
C TYR A 263 -8.83 -0.02 -2.13
N TYR A 264 -7.65 0.39 -1.68
CA TYR A 264 -6.99 1.60 -2.14
C TYR A 264 -5.47 1.49 -1.97
N SER A 265 -4.75 2.32 -2.70
CA SER A 265 -3.30 2.47 -2.53
C SER A 265 -2.94 3.78 -1.84
N ASN A 266 -1.82 3.73 -1.14
CA ASN A 266 -1.14 4.85 -0.51
C ASN A 266 0.29 4.93 -1.04
N GLU A 267 0.64 5.99 -1.79
CA GLU A 267 1.99 6.16 -2.38
C GLU A 267 2.87 7.16 -1.62
N TYR A 268 2.47 7.55 -0.40
CA TYR A 268 3.23 8.52 0.39
C TYR A 268 4.03 7.84 1.50
N THR A 269 3.41 7.62 2.66
CA THR A 269 4.02 6.97 3.83
C THR A 269 2.94 6.22 4.61
N VAL A 270 3.34 5.35 5.54
CA VAL A 270 2.42 4.90 6.59
C VAL A 270 1.87 6.07 7.41
N HIS A 271 0.89 5.80 8.26
CA HIS A 271 0.22 6.83 9.07
C HIS A 271 1.09 7.28 10.26
N GLY A 272 0.77 8.44 10.83
CA GLY A 272 1.53 9.00 11.94
C GLY A 272 2.90 9.53 11.52
N GLY A 273 3.90 9.38 12.39
CA GLY A 273 5.30 9.76 12.10
C GLY A 273 5.56 11.27 11.96
N HIS A 274 4.60 12.14 12.30
CA HIS A 274 4.74 13.60 12.15
C HIS A 274 5.36 14.27 13.39
N GLU A 275 5.23 13.67 14.57
CA GLU A 275 5.90 14.11 15.81
C GLU A 275 7.24 13.40 16.04
N GLY A 276 7.49 12.34 15.26
CA GLY A 276 8.68 11.50 15.36
C GLY A 276 8.44 10.13 14.72
N PRO A 277 9.47 9.48 14.15
CA PRO A 277 9.35 8.21 13.44
C PRO A 277 8.79 7.08 14.30
N GLU A 278 8.94 7.14 15.62
CA GLU A 278 8.40 6.16 16.57
C GLU A 278 6.87 6.16 16.68
N ASN A 279 6.21 7.20 16.13
CA ASN A 279 4.76 7.34 16.05
C ASN A 279 4.18 6.79 14.73
N ALA A 280 5.02 6.24 13.85
CA ALA A 280 4.58 5.62 12.62
C ALA A 280 3.73 4.37 12.93
N HIS A 281 2.61 4.21 12.25
CA HIS A 281 1.70 3.08 12.46
C HIS A 281 0.87 2.77 11.22
N MET A 282 0.28 1.58 11.22
CA MET A 282 -0.72 1.14 10.25
C MET A 282 -2.13 1.32 10.79
N CYS A 283 -3.13 1.23 9.92
CA CYS A 283 -4.52 1.24 10.37
C CYS A 283 -4.92 -0.16 10.84
N PRO A 284 -5.27 -0.35 12.13
CA PRO A 284 -5.58 -1.68 12.68
C PRO A 284 -6.82 -2.31 12.03
N ASP A 285 -7.84 -1.48 11.75
CA ASP A 285 -9.11 -1.91 11.14
C ASP A 285 -9.02 -2.11 9.61
N ILE A 286 -7.84 -1.99 9.02
CA ILE A 286 -7.61 -2.12 7.57
C ILE A 286 -6.56 -3.20 7.34
N PHE A 287 -6.68 -3.96 6.26
CA PHE A 287 -5.69 -4.93 5.85
C PHE A 287 -4.54 -4.22 5.13
N ASN A 288 -3.36 -4.19 5.73
CA ASN A 288 -2.21 -3.45 5.26
C ASN A 288 -1.29 -4.38 4.45
N ALA A 289 -1.07 -4.04 3.19
CA ALA A 289 -0.19 -4.78 2.29
C ALA A 289 0.98 -3.91 1.83
N VAL A 290 2.15 -4.53 1.65
CA VAL A 290 3.32 -3.89 1.03
C VAL A 290 4.05 -4.86 0.12
N VAL A 291 4.58 -4.32 -0.99
CA VAL A 291 5.46 -5.03 -1.90
C VAL A 291 6.84 -4.43 -1.84
N MET A 292 7.81 -5.28 -1.48
CA MET A 292 9.22 -4.96 -1.39
C MET A 292 9.92 -5.32 -2.70
N ARG A 293 11.01 -4.62 -2.98
CA ARG A 293 11.84 -4.81 -4.16
C ARG A 293 13.28 -4.47 -3.81
N ASP A 294 14.25 -5.11 -4.47
CA ASP A 294 15.66 -4.74 -4.36
C ASP A 294 15.82 -3.20 -4.45
N PRO A 295 16.32 -2.54 -3.38
CA PRO A 295 16.34 -1.08 -3.31
C PRO A 295 17.19 -0.40 -4.38
N ARG A 296 18.26 -1.07 -4.82
CA ARG A 296 19.18 -0.59 -5.85
C ARG A 296 18.52 -0.66 -7.22
N LYS A 297 17.89 -1.79 -7.56
CA LYS A 297 17.10 -1.93 -8.79
C LYS A 297 15.92 -0.96 -8.79
N ARG A 298 15.27 -0.78 -7.64
CA ARG A 298 14.17 0.18 -7.45
C ARG A 298 14.66 1.62 -7.70
N LEU A 299 15.80 2.04 -7.12
CA LEU A 299 16.38 3.37 -7.32
C LEU A 299 16.60 3.68 -8.80
N VAL A 300 17.33 2.83 -9.51
CA VAL A 300 17.60 3.02 -10.95
C VAL A 300 16.29 3.06 -11.73
N SER A 301 15.36 2.13 -11.44
CA SER A 301 14.04 2.11 -12.08
C SER A 301 13.22 3.37 -11.81
N HIS A 302 13.41 4.01 -10.65
CA HIS A 302 12.72 5.23 -10.25
C HIS A 302 13.27 6.46 -10.96
N MET A 303 14.61 6.59 -11.04
CA MET A 303 15.26 7.66 -11.81
C MET A 303 14.83 7.61 -13.27
N LYS A 304 14.88 6.42 -13.89
CA LYS A 304 14.37 6.19 -15.25
C LYS A 304 12.91 6.58 -15.40
N PHE A 305 12.07 6.19 -14.44
CA PHE A 305 10.64 6.52 -14.50
C PHE A 305 10.35 8.02 -14.37
N ILE A 306 11.10 8.73 -13.53
CA ILE A 306 11.03 10.20 -13.46
C ILE A 306 11.40 10.79 -14.81
N MET A 307 12.52 10.36 -15.40
CA MET A 307 12.98 10.84 -16.71
C MET A 307 11.97 10.55 -17.82
N TRP A 308 11.43 9.33 -17.92
CA TRP A 308 10.38 8.99 -18.89
C TRP A 308 9.13 9.86 -18.73
N THR A 309 8.70 10.06 -17.49
CA THR A 309 7.55 10.92 -17.21
C THR A 309 7.82 12.36 -17.61
N MET A 310 9.08 12.79 -17.55
CA MET A 310 9.50 14.13 -17.92
C MET A 310 9.87 14.28 -19.40
N SER A 311 10.15 13.21 -20.16
CA SER A 311 10.56 13.30 -21.57
C SER A 311 9.42 13.13 -22.59
N GLY A 312 8.33 12.45 -22.22
CA GLY A 312 7.21 12.15 -23.13
C GLY A 312 5.98 13.02 -22.93
N ASP A 313 4.78 12.43 -23.18
CA ASP A 313 3.40 12.97 -23.12
C ASP A 313 3.04 13.85 -21.90
N ARG A 314 3.92 13.89 -20.90
CA ARG A 314 3.69 14.54 -19.63
C ARG A 314 4.60 15.69 -19.27
N GLY A 315 5.81 15.74 -19.82
CA GLY A 315 6.82 16.71 -19.42
C GLY A 315 7.26 17.62 -20.56
N TYR A 316 8.54 17.58 -20.84
CA TYR A 316 9.22 18.31 -21.89
C TYR A 316 8.90 17.68 -23.25
N ASN A 317 8.02 18.31 -24.03
CA ASN A 317 7.90 18.02 -25.47
C ASN A 317 9.09 18.58 -26.29
N ASP A 318 10.23 18.80 -25.63
CA ASP A 318 11.39 19.53 -26.14
C ASP A 318 12.65 18.83 -25.63
N THR A 319 13.36 18.17 -26.54
CA THR A 319 14.61 17.45 -26.28
C THR A 319 15.67 18.37 -25.68
N GLN A 320 15.69 19.66 -26.03
CA GLN A 320 16.64 20.61 -25.46
C GLN A 320 16.37 20.84 -23.98
N LEU A 321 15.10 21.02 -23.58
CA LEU A 321 14.73 21.16 -22.16
C LEU A 321 15.05 19.89 -21.37
N PHE A 322 14.75 18.73 -21.95
CA PHE A 322 15.09 17.47 -21.32
C PHE A 322 16.60 17.34 -21.09
N ASN A 323 17.41 17.66 -22.11
CA ASN A 323 18.87 17.62 -22.03
C ASN A 323 19.42 18.66 -21.04
N MET A 324 18.83 19.86 -20.98
CA MET A 324 19.19 20.84 -19.95
C MET A 324 18.89 20.30 -18.55
N MET A 325 17.78 19.59 -18.35
CA MET A 325 17.43 19.05 -17.05
C MET A 325 18.29 17.85 -16.64
N TYR A 326 18.49 16.88 -17.54
CA TYR A 326 19.04 15.56 -17.19
C TYR A 326 20.39 15.23 -17.84
N GLY A 327 20.84 16.00 -18.83
CA GLY A 327 22.13 15.80 -19.48
C GLY A 327 23.30 16.03 -18.52
N ASN A 328 24.27 15.11 -18.52
CA ASN A 328 25.52 15.19 -17.74
C ASN A 328 25.33 15.51 -16.25
N ARG A 329 24.25 15.01 -15.64
CA ARG A 329 23.98 15.20 -14.21
C ARG A 329 24.75 14.20 -13.36
N THR A 330 24.98 14.58 -12.10
CA THR A 330 25.73 13.79 -11.11
C THR A 330 24.83 13.26 -9.99
N ALA A 331 25.36 12.43 -9.10
CA ALA A 331 24.68 11.99 -7.88
C ALA A 331 24.21 13.17 -7.03
N ALA A 332 25.06 14.20 -6.88
CA ALA A 332 24.73 15.42 -6.12
C ALA A 332 23.48 16.13 -6.69
N PHE A 333 23.32 16.18 -8.01
CA PHE A 333 22.10 16.74 -8.61
C PHE A 333 20.86 15.96 -8.18
N TRP A 334 20.91 14.64 -8.21
CA TRP A 334 19.78 13.78 -7.84
C TRP A 334 19.45 13.84 -6.36
N GLN A 335 20.45 14.00 -5.49
CA GLN A 335 20.27 14.24 -4.06
C GLN A 335 19.49 15.53 -3.78
N HIS A 336 19.68 16.59 -4.56
CA HIS A 336 18.90 17.82 -4.42
C HIS A 336 17.52 17.73 -5.08
N LEU A 337 17.44 17.04 -6.22
CA LEU A 337 16.21 16.91 -6.99
C LEU A 337 15.18 16.01 -6.32
N GLY A 338 15.59 14.84 -5.83
CA GLY A 338 14.71 13.87 -5.19
C GLY A 338 15.35 13.22 -3.97
N PRO A 339 15.51 13.96 -2.85
CA PRO A 339 16.21 13.46 -1.67
C PRO A 339 15.68 12.12 -1.18
N ALA A 340 14.35 12.00 -1.01
CA ALA A 340 13.74 10.74 -0.60
C ALA A 340 13.98 9.61 -1.61
N VAL A 341 13.96 9.92 -2.91
CA VAL A 341 14.12 8.94 -4.00
C VAL A 341 15.46 8.24 -3.92
N VAL A 342 16.53 8.94 -3.55
CA VAL A 342 17.91 8.47 -3.67
C VAL A 342 18.58 8.09 -2.36
N ASP A 343 17.83 8.04 -1.26
CA ASP A 343 18.37 7.73 0.06
C ASP A 343 17.33 6.96 0.88
N ASN A 344 17.46 5.63 0.96
CA ASN A 344 16.67 4.77 1.83
C ASN A 344 15.13 5.00 1.77
N TYR A 345 14.57 4.90 0.55
CA TYR A 345 13.16 5.20 0.26
C TYR A 345 12.16 4.31 1.02
N PHE A 346 12.47 3.02 1.26
CA PHE A 346 11.59 2.13 2.02
C PHE A 346 11.49 2.56 3.47
N ILE A 347 12.62 2.75 4.17
CA ILE A 347 12.62 3.22 5.56
C ILE A 347 11.86 4.55 5.68
N ARG A 348 12.11 5.47 4.76
CA ARG A 348 11.38 6.76 4.65
C ARG A 348 9.87 6.58 4.53
N SER A 349 9.42 5.62 3.74
CA SER A 349 7.99 5.34 3.51
C SER A 349 7.34 4.66 4.72
N LEU A 350 8.10 3.83 5.45
CA LEU A 350 7.65 3.08 6.62
C LEU A 350 7.62 3.87 7.93
N LEU A 351 8.28 5.03 8.01
CA LEU A 351 8.41 5.80 9.25
C LEU A 351 7.65 7.13 9.24
N GLY A 352 6.73 7.30 8.29
CA GLY A 352 5.87 8.47 8.23
C GLY A 352 6.59 9.75 7.75
N GLU A 353 5.93 10.89 7.94
CA GLU A 353 6.29 12.12 7.24
C GLU A 353 7.66 12.70 7.64
N VAL A 354 8.03 12.65 8.93
CA VAL A 354 9.32 13.21 9.41
C VAL A 354 10.49 12.45 8.79
N ALA A 355 10.45 11.12 8.81
CA ALA A 355 11.49 10.31 8.20
C ALA A 355 11.51 10.51 6.67
N PHE A 356 10.35 10.57 6.02
CA PHE A 356 10.27 10.76 4.58
C PHE A 356 11.00 12.01 4.10
N HIS A 357 10.87 13.12 4.85
CA HIS A 357 11.49 14.40 4.51
C HIS A 357 12.83 14.66 5.23
N ALA A 358 13.42 13.66 5.90
CA ALA A 358 14.76 13.80 6.47
C ALA A 358 15.78 14.21 5.39
N PRO A 359 16.84 14.95 5.71
CA PRO A 359 17.89 15.27 4.74
C PRO A 359 18.55 13.99 4.21
N VAL A 360 19.26 14.10 3.08
CA VAL A 360 20.07 12.99 2.55
C VAL A 360 21.13 12.59 3.58
N GLY A 361 21.28 11.30 3.83
CA GLY A 361 22.13 10.75 4.90
C GLY A 361 21.53 10.88 6.30
N GLY A 362 20.30 11.38 6.43
CA GLY A 362 19.60 11.55 7.70
C GLY A 362 18.90 10.29 8.22
N ILE A 363 18.88 9.21 7.44
CA ILE A 363 18.31 7.92 7.87
C ILE A 363 19.36 7.17 8.69
N THR A 364 18.97 6.79 9.90
CA THR A 364 19.88 6.18 10.89
C THR A 364 19.61 4.70 11.10
N ARG A 365 20.53 4.02 11.80
CA ARG A 365 20.34 2.64 12.26
C ARG A 365 19.14 2.48 13.20
N ASP A 366 18.86 3.47 14.04
CA ASP A 366 17.67 3.45 14.90
C ASP A 366 16.39 3.51 14.07
N MET A 367 16.39 4.29 12.98
CA MET A 367 15.28 4.29 12.03
C MET A 367 15.13 2.94 11.32
N LEU A 368 16.22 2.28 10.91
CA LEU A 368 16.14 0.90 10.40
C LEU A 368 15.46 -0.02 11.41
N ALA A 369 15.89 0.01 12.67
CA ALA A 369 15.31 -0.82 13.73
C ALA A 369 13.82 -0.51 13.99
N LEU A 370 13.35 0.72 13.77
CA LEU A 370 11.91 1.07 13.81
C LEU A 370 11.18 0.56 12.56
N ALA A 371 11.78 0.69 11.38
CA ALA A 371 11.19 0.28 10.11
C ALA A 371 11.00 -1.24 10.05
N GLU A 372 11.91 -2.03 10.61
CA GLU A 372 11.76 -3.47 10.80
C GLU A 372 10.51 -3.81 11.62
N GLN A 373 10.23 -3.05 12.71
CA GLN A 373 9.02 -3.28 13.53
C GLN A 373 7.74 -2.88 12.81
N VAL A 374 7.76 -1.79 12.04
CA VAL A 374 6.60 -1.41 11.22
C VAL A 374 6.35 -2.48 10.17
N LEU A 375 7.40 -2.92 9.46
CA LEU A 375 7.30 -3.93 8.40
C LEU A 375 6.78 -5.27 8.94
N ALA A 376 7.24 -5.71 10.10
CA ALA A 376 6.83 -6.96 10.73
C ALA A 376 5.34 -7.00 11.12
N GLN A 377 4.66 -5.86 11.18
CA GLN A 377 3.23 -5.74 11.50
C GLN A 377 2.32 -5.68 10.25
N PHE A 378 2.86 -5.62 9.03
CA PHE A 378 2.02 -5.60 7.82
C PHE A 378 1.26 -6.91 7.69
N ASP A 379 -0.04 -6.87 7.44
CA ASP A 379 -0.86 -8.08 7.27
C ASP A 379 -0.33 -8.98 6.13
N LEU A 380 0.21 -8.35 5.07
CA LEU A 380 0.88 -9.01 3.95
C LEU A 380 2.16 -8.27 3.56
N VAL A 381 3.29 -9.00 3.58
CA VAL A 381 4.57 -8.57 3.00
C VAL A 381 4.90 -9.52 1.85
N MET A 382 5.14 -8.96 0.67
CA MET A 382 5.58 -9.73 -0.49
C MET A 382 6.86 -9.13 -1.06
N VAL A 383 7.75 -9.96 -1.58
CA VAL A 383 8.95 -9.52 -2.30
C VAL A 383 8.75 -9.78 -3.80
N LEU A 384 8.96 -8.74 -4.62
CA LEU A 384 8.74 -8.82 -6.05
C LEU A 384 9.66 -9.86 -6.72
N GLU A 385 10.91 -9.97 -6.27
CA GLU A 385 11.91 -10.92 -6.77
C GLU A 385 11.80 -12.34 -6.19
N GLN A 386 10.79 -12.62 -5.36
CA GLN A 386 10.62 -13.94 -4.74
C GLN A 386 10.25 -15.02 -5.76
N ASP A 387 10.35 -16.29 -5.36
CA ASP A 387 9.87 -17.39 -6.19
C ASP A 387 8.37 -17.27 -6.49
N VAL A 388 7.97 -17.63 -7.73
CA VAL A 388 6.59 -17.49 -8.23
C VAL A 388 5.62 -18.29 -7.36
N ASP A 389 5.98 -19.50 -6.95
CA ASP A 389 5.09 -20.37 -6.16
C ASP A 389 4.83 -19.76 -4.78
N ILE A 390 5.83 -19.08 -4.22
CA ILE A 390 5.70 -18.40 -2.93
C ILE A 390 4.80 -17.17 -3.05
N ARG A 391 5.00 -16.33 -4.09
CA ARG A 391 4.12 -15.18 -4.34
C ARG A 391 2.67 -15.63 -4.56
N ASN A 392 2.46 -16.69 -5.34
CA ASN A 392 1.13 -17.23 -5.60
C ASN A 392 0.48 -17.79 -4.33
N LEU A 393 1.24 -18.49 -3.48
CA LEU A 393 0.75 -18.96 -2.19
C LEU A 393 0.36 -17.79 -1.26
N ILE A 394 1.17 -16.72 -1.20
CA ILE A 394 0.87 -15.52 -0.43
C ILE A 394 -0.40 -14.83 -0.95
N LEU A 395 -0.57 -14.68 -2.26
CA LEU A 395 -1.75 -14.05 -2.84
C LEU A 395 -3.01 -14.90 -2.58
N TYR A 396 -2.92 -16.21 -2.79
CA TYR A 396 -4.07 -17.09 -2.65
C TYR A 396 -4.45 -17.31 -1.18
N TYR A 397 -3.53 -17.74 -0.31
CA TYR A 397 -3.84 -17.97 1.11
C TYR A 397 -3.82 -16.71 1.97
N GLY A 398 -3.02 -15.71 1.61
CA GLY A 398 -2.95 -14.46 2.36
C GLY A 398 -4.16 -13.55 2.14
N VAL A 399 -4.65 -13.42 0.90
CA VAL A 399 -5.76 -12.49 0.58
C VAL A 399 -6.90 -13.11 -0.21
N GLY A 400 -6.83 -14.41 -0.55
CA GLY A 400 -7.90 -15.08 -1.31
C GLY A 400 -7.93 -14.72 -2.79
N TRP A 401 -6.82 -14.20 -3.35
CA TRP A 401 -6.76 -13.77 -4.75
C TRP A 401 -6.39 -14.94 -5.66
N LYS A 402 -7.21 -15.13 -6.72
CA LYS A 402 -6.99 -16.14 -7.76
C LYS A 402 -6.05 -15.63 -8.84
N HIS A 403 -6.20 -14.35 -9.21
CA HIS A 403 -5.33 -13.72 -10.21
C HIS A 403 -4.04 -13.23 -9.56
N THR A 404 -2.91 -13.50 -10.20
CA THR A 404 -1.58 -13.18 -9.64
C THR A 404 -0.79 -12.21 -10.51
N LEU A 405 0.36 -11.76 -9.99
CA LEU A 405 1.26 -10.87 -10.74
C LEU A 405 1.80 -11.48 -12.04
N GLU A 406 1.72 -12.80 -12.21
CA GLU A 406 2.12 -13.48 -13.45
C GLU A 406 1.19 -13.16 -14.62
N GLU A 407 -0.06 -12.76 -14.32
CA GLU A 407 -1.07 -12.46 -15.35
C GLU A 407 -1.04 -11.00 -15.82
N VAL A 408 -0.31 -10.14 -15.10
CA VAL A 408 -0.29 -8.70 -15.35
C VAL A 408 1.13 -8.20 -15.61
N HIS A 409 1.39 -7.87 -16.87
CA HIS A 409 2.65 -7.30 -17.34
C HIS A 409 2.46 -5.86 -17.84
N ASP A 410 2.13 -4.96 -16.92
CA ASP A 410 1.98 -3.54 -17.24
C ASP A 410 3.31 -2.79 -17.21
N LYS A 411 3.49 -1.91 -18.22
CA LYS A 411 4.62 -0.97 -18.34
C LYS A 411 5.99 -1.67 -18.33
N ASP A 412 6.20 -2.52 -19.33
CA ASP A 412 7.50 -3.13 -19.58
C ASP A 412 8.60 -2.07 -19.76
N ALA A 413 9.51 -2.03 -18.80
CA ALA A 413 10.64 -1.11 -18.78
C ALA A 413 11.58 -1.32 -19.97
N ALA A 414 11.73 -2.56 -20.46
CA ALA A 414 12.60 -2.87 -21.59
C ALA A 414 12.02 -2.33 -22.91
N VAL A 415 10.69 -2.33 -23.06
CA VAL A 415 10.04 -1.69 -24.22
C VAL A 415 10.25 -0.18 -24.17
N ARG A 416 9.99 0.45 -23.02
CA ARG A 416 10.16 1.90 -22.84
C ARG A 416 11.61 2.36 -23.00
N GLU A 417 12.58 1.56 -22.59
CA GLU A 417 14.00 1.87 -22.77
C GLU A 417 14.41 1.92 -24.25
N LYS A 418 13.79 1.09 -25.11
CA LYS A 418 14.01 1.13 -26.56
C LYS A 418 13.42 2.37 -27.20
N GLU A 419 12.29 2.87 -26.69
CA GLU A 419 11.66 4.12 -27.15
C GLU A 419 12.48 5.34 -26.72
N PHE A 420 12.97 5.34 -25.48
CA PHE A 420 13.75 6.43 -24.91
C PHE A 420 14.81 5.89 -23.95
N ASN A 421 16.07 5.96 -24.39
CA ASN A 421 17.24 5.47 -23.66
C ASN A 421 17.57 6.39 -22.47
N THR A 422 16.82 6.25 -21.38
CA THR A 422 17.11 6.92 -20.10
C THR A 422 18.38 6.46 -19.43
N THR A 423 18.89 5.27 -19.79
CA THR A 423 20.16 4.75 -19.26
C THR A 423 21.31 5.69 -19.58
N ALA A 424 21.29 6.34 -20.75
CA ALA A 424 22.30 7.34 -21.14
C ALA A 424 22.33 8.59 -20.24
N TYR A 425 21.29 8.80 -19.42
CA TYR A 425 21.16 9.94 -18.50
C TYR A 425 21.29 9.55 -17.03
N ILE A 426 21.55 8.26 -16.74
CA ILE A 426 21.94 7.84 -15.40
C ILE A 426 23.30 8.48 -15.09
N PRO A 427 23.46 9.10 -13.91
CA PRO A 427 24.68 9.81 -13.57
C PRO A 427 25.88 8.86 -13.60
N PRO A 428 27.06 9.32 -14.08
CA PRO A 428 28.25 8.47 -14.15
C PRO A 428 28.75 8.04 -12.76
N ASP A 429 28.43 8.80 -11.71
CA ASP A 429 28.71 8.54 -10.31
C ASP A 429 27.52 7.90 -9.56
N VAL A 430 26.67 7.12 -10.25
CA VAL A 430 25.48 6.48 -9.66
C VAL A 430 25.81 5.55 -8.49
N ASP A 431 27.02 4.98 -8.45
CA ASP A 431 27.44 4.07 -7.38
C ASP A 431 27.33 4.72 -6.00
N ALA A 432 27.60 6.03 -5.88
CA ALA A 432 27.40 6.75 -4.62
C ALA A 432 25.93 6.74 -4.15
N LEU A 433 24.97 6.78 -5.07
CA LEU A 433 23.54 6.67 -4.74
C LEU A 433 23.13 5.23 -4.41
N LEU A 434 23.74 4.25 -5.06
CA LEU A 434 23.50 2.82 -4.80
C LEU A 434 24.03 2.42 -3.41
N GLU A 435 25.21 2.92 -3.04
CA GLU A 435 25.81 2.75 -1.71
C GLU A 435 24.96 3.42 -0.62
N ALA A 436 24.37 4.57 -0.90
CA ALA A 436 23.45 5.26 0.02
C ALA A 436 22.17 4.45 0.33
N GLN A 437 21.85 3.39 -0.43
CA GLN A 437 20.71 2.50 -0.13
C GLN A 437 21.04 1.41 0.90
N SER A 438 22.19 1.45 1.58
CA SER A 438 22.68 0.36 2.43
C SER A 438 21.69 -0.09 3.50
N LEU A 439 21.04 0.85 4.20
CA LEU A 439 20.06 0.51 5.24
C LEU A 439 18.78 -0.08 4.65
N ASP A 440 18.31 0.44 3.51
CA ASP A 440 17.19 -0.15 2.77
C ASP A 440 17.53 -1.57 2.27
N VAL A 441 18.79 -1.85 1.91
CA VAL A 441 19.23 -3.21 1.52
C VAL A 441 19.12 -4.16 2.70
N GLU A 442 19.53 -3.74 3.90
CA GLU A 442 19.37 -4.54 5.12
C GLU A 442 17.89 -4.76 5.47
N LEU A 443 17.05 -3.72 5.37
CA LEU A 443 15.60 -3.85 5.53
C LEU A 443 14.98 -4.80 4.49
N TYR A 444 15.43 -4.71 3.24
CA TYR A 444 14.96 -5.58 2.16
C TYR A 444 15.34 -7.04 2.44
N ASP A 445 16.55 -7.29 2.92
CA ASP A 445 17.00 -8.61 3.31
C ASP A 445 16.16 -9.19 4.46
N PHE A 446 15.85 -8.37 5.47
CA PHE A 446 14.92 -8.74 6.54
C PHE A 446 13.52 -9.06 5.96
N SER A 447 13.04 -8.26 5.00
CA SER A 447 11.75 -8.48 4.34
C SER A 447 11.67 -9.80 3.57
N GLN A 448 12.79 -10.28 3.01
CA GLN A 448 12.85 -11.59 2.36
C GLN A 448 12.60 -12.72 3.37
N THR A 449 13.15 -12.61 4.58
CA THR A 449 12.85 -13.56 5.66
C THR A 449 11.38 -13.47 6.06
N LEU A 450 10.84 -12.27 6.28
CA LEU A 450 9.43 -12.10 6.64
C LEU A 450 8.47 -12.72 5.60
N ALA A 451 8.76 -12.49 4.32
CA ALA A 451 7.97 -13.02 3.21
C ALA A 451 8.08 -14.54 3.04
N LEU A 452 8.95 -15.23 3.80
CA LEU A 452 9.02 -16.70 3.85
C LEU A 452 8.35 -17.29 5.09
N LEU A 453 8.15 -16.51 6.16
CA LEU A 453 7.52 -17.00 7.39
C LEU A 453 6.02 -17.25 7.21
N ASP A 454 5.26 -16.30 6.64
CA ASP A 454 3.83 -16.47 6.38
C ASP A 454 3.53 -17.69 5.47
N PRO A 455 4.29 -17.95 4.38
CA PRO A 455 4.19 -19.17 3.58
C PRO A 455 4.27 -20.49 4.36
N VAL A 456 4.98 -20.57 5.49
CA VAL A 456 5.01 -21.79 6.31
C VAL A 456 3.62 -22.11 6.83
N VAL A 457 2.94 -21.09 7.38
CA VAL A 457 1.57 -21.19 7.88
C VAL A 457 0.61 -21.57 6.75
N TYR A 458 0.74 -20.91 5.60
CA TYR A 458 -0.13 -21.13 4.44
C TYR A 458 0.06 -22.49 3.79
N ALA A 459 1.28 -23.00 3.71
CA ALA A 459 1.57 -24.32 3.15
C ALA A 459 1.01 -25.44 4.04
N LEU A 460 1.04 -25.28 5.36
CA LEU A 460 0.43 -26.22 6.30
C LEU A 460 -1.10 -26.20 6.22
N ALA A 461 -1.69 -25.02 6.04
CA ALA A 461 -3.12 -24.88 5.76
C ALA A 461 -3.49 -25.61 4.46
N ALA A 462 -2.79 -25.33 3.36
CA ALA A 462 -3.00 -25.98 2.07
C ALA A 462 -2.87 -27.51 2.18
N GLY A 463 -1.84 -27.97 2.89
CA GLY A 463 -1.59 -29.36 3.21
C GLY A 463 -2.68 -30.09 3.97
N SER A 464 -3.46 -29.34 4.73
CA SER A 464 -4.56 -29.84 5.54
C SER A 464 -5.89 -29.76 4.82
N GLY A 465 -5.89 -29.35 3.54
CA GLY A 465 -7.10 -29.16 2.75
C GLY A 465 -7.89 -27.91 3.14
N GLU A 466 -7.31 -26.99 3.92
CA GLU A 466 -7.93 -25.70 4.16
C GLU A 466 -7.95 -24.89 2.87
N VAL A 467 -9.02 -24.12 2.68
CA VAL A 467 -9.16 -23.18 1.57
C VAL A 467 -9.40 -21.77 2.12
N PRO A 468 -8.92 -20.72 1.44
CA PRO A 468 -9.10 -19.34 1.90
C PRO A 468 -10.57 -18.98 2.10
N LEU A 469 -11.44 -19.40 1.18
CA LEU A 469 -12.89 -19.34 1.35
C LEU A 469 -13.49 -20.61 0.77
N LYS A 470 -14.40 -21.26 1.52
CA LYS A 470 -15.11 -22.46 1.03
C LYS A 470 -15.88 -22.17 -0.25
N GLU A 471 -16.41 -20.96 -0.37
CA GLU A 471 -17.07 -20.45 -1.57
C GLU A 471 -16.11 -20.27 -2.75
N LEU A 472 -14.82 -19.95 -2.53
CA LEU A 472 -13.82 -19.90 -3.62
C LEU A 472 -13.59 -21.27 -4.25
N ALA A 473 -13.70 -22.33 -3.45
CA ALA A 473 -13.55 -23.73 -3.88
C ALA A 473 -14.82 -24.30 -4.54
N ALA A 474 -15.99 -23.75 -4.21
CA ALA A 474 -17.29 -24.18 -4.76
C ALA A 474 -17.77 -23.33 -5.95
N ALA A 475 -17.27 -22.10 -6.11
CA ALA A 475 -17.63 -21.21 -7.21
C ALA A 475 -16.94 -21.66 -8.52
N SER A 476 -17.71 -22.29 -9.40
CA SER A 476 -17.37 -22.51 -10.81
C SER A 476 -17.48 -21.18 -11.56
N ASP A 477 -16.37 -20.56 -11.97
CA ASP A 477 -16.28 -19.41 -12.89
C ASP A 477 -17.27 -18.23 -12.70
N THR A 478 -18.01 -18.16 -11.59
CA THR A 478 -18.94 -17.05 -11.35
C THR A 478 -18.13 -15.85 -10.88
N ASP A 479 -18.19 -14.77 -11.67
CA ASP A 479 -17.61 -13.43 -11.50
C ASP A 479 -17.93 -12.73 -10.14
N ASP A 480 -18.59 -13.41 -9.20
CA ASP A 480 -19.15 -12.84 -7.97
C ASP A 480 -18.18 -12.84 -6.76
N LEU A 481 -16.92 -13.27 -6.95
CA LEU A 481 -15.91 -13.29 -5.88
C LEU A 481 -15.21 -11.94 -5.76
N HIS A 482 -15.87 -10.95 -5.15
CA HIS A 482 -15.34 -9.59 -4.97
C HIS A 482 -14.17 -9.53 -3.98
N CYS A 483 -12.94 -9.35 -4.47
CA CYS A 483 -11.71 -9.05 -3.71
C CYS A 483 -11.20 -10.12 -2.72
N GLY A 484 -11.48 -11.40 -2.96
CA GLY A 484 -10.98 -12.49 -2.12
C GLY A 484 -11.53 -12.45 -0.69
N LEU A 485 -10.65 -12.40 0.32
CA LEU A 485 -10.99 -12.28 1.74
C LEU A 485 -11.55 -10.88 2.10
N LEU A 486 -11.30 -9.87 1.27
CA LEU A 486 -11.58 -8.46 1.56
C LEU A 486 -12.96 -8.05 1.05
N ARG A 487 -13.99 -8.80 1.46
CA ARG A 487 -15.37 -8.54 1.06
C ARG A 487 -15.92 -7.48 1.99
N GLY A 488 -16.25 -6.30 1.45
CA GLY A 488 -16.88 -5.23 2.24
C GLY A 488 -18.05 -5.79 3.03
N LEU A 489 -18.14 -5.40 4.32
CA LEU A 489 -19.13 -5.92 5.25
C LEU A 489 -20.56 -5.48 4.87
N ASN A 490 -21.19 -6.18 3.93
CA ASN A 490 -22.63 -6.38 4.03
C ASN A 490 -22.85 -7.38 5.18
N ASN A 491 -22.87 -6.84 6.41
CA ASN A 491 -22.93 -7.54 7.70
C ASN A 491 -23.99 -8.67 7.81
N SER A 492 -24.93 -8.76 6.87
CA SER A 492 -25.98 -9.77 6.84
C SER A 492 -25.64 -11.06 6.11
N GLN A 493 -24.55 -11.15 5.33
CA GLN A 493 -24.36 -12.27 4.38
C GLN A 493 -23.24 -13.28 4.72
N ILE A 494 -22.25 -12.94 5.55
CA ILE A 494 -21.05 -13.80 5.71
C ILE A 494 -21.09 -14.66 6.98
N LEU A 495 -21.87 -14.30 7.99
CA LEU A 495 -21.80 -14.92 9.32
C LEU A 495 -22.31 -16.38 9.44
N PRO A 496 -23.31 -16.86 8.66
CA PRO A 496 -23.74 -18.26 8.80
C PRO A 496 -22.70 -19.29 8.34
N GLY A 497 -21.78 -18.92 7.44
CA GLY A 497 -20.81 -19.85 6.84
C GLY A 497 -19.50 -20.03 7.61
N ILE A 498 -19.21 -19.16 8.58
CA ILE A 498 -17.89 -19.03 9.22
C ILE A 498 -17.86 -19.53 10.67
N GLY A 499 -19.01 -19.81 11.31
CA GLY A 499 -19.06 -20.48 12.62
C GLY A 499 -18.64 -19.61 13.82
N GLY A 500 -18.39 -18.31 13.63
CA GLY A 500 -18.07 -17.36 14.70
C GLY A 500 -19.32 -16.75 15.36
N THR A 501 -19.35 -16.70 16.69
CA THR A 501 -20.40 -16.02 17.47
C THR A 501 -19.98 -14.58 17.74
N VAL A 502 -20.55 -13.60 17.03
CA VAL A 502 -20.24 -12.18 17.28
C VAL A 502 -20.98 -11.67 18.52
N ARG A 503 -20.24 -11.20 19.52
CA ARG A 503 -20.77 -10.33 20.58
C ARG A 503 -21.13 -8.98 19.97
N LYS A 504 -22.42 -8.68 19.87
CA LYS A 504 -22.90 -7.35 19.48
C LYS A 504 -22.45 -6.33 20.53
N HIS A 505 -21.44 -5.51 20.23
CA HIS A 505 -21.23 -4.23 20.90
C HIS A 505 -22.24 -3.21 20.39
N THR A 506 -23.50 -3.39 20.78
CA THR A 506 -24.57 -2.39 20.62
C THR A 506 -24.62 -1.52 21.86
N GLY A 507 -23.89 -0.41 21.85
CA GLY A 507 -23.86 0.49 23.00
C GLY A 507 -23.23 1.84 22.69
N LEU A 508 -23.73 2.57 21.69
CA LEU A 508 -23.66 4.05 21.64
C LEU A 508 -24.39 4.64 20.42
N LEU A 509 -24.52 3.90 19.32
CA LEU A 509 -25.00 4.44 18.03
C LEU A 509 -26.54 4.54 17.90
N SER A 510 -27.31 3.98 18.85
CA SER A 510 -28.77 4.12 18.85
C SER A 510 -29.26 5.47 19.40
N GLY A 511 -28.42 6.24 20.10
CA GLY A 511 -28.83 7.50 20.74
C GLY A 511 -28.89 8.71 19.79
N ILE A 512 -28.09 8.70 18.71
CA ILE A 512 -27.91 9.88 17.84
C ILE A 512 -28.99 9.95 16.74
N SER A 513 -29.50 8.80 16.28
CA SER A 513 -30.57 8.73 15.27
C SER A 513 -31.92 9.26 15.77
N THR A 514 -32.18 9.15 17.07
CA THR A 514 -33.43 9.59 17.70
C THR A 514 -33.45 11.10 17.97
N LEU A 515 -32.29 11.72 18.19
CA LEU A 515 -32.18 13.16 18.45
C LEU A 515 -32.42 14.03 17.19
N LEU A 516 -32.10 13.50 16.00
CA LEU A 516 -32.23 14.24 14.74
C LEU A 516 -33.63 14.17 14.10
N ARG A 517 -34.54 13.35 14.62
CA ARG A 517 -35.96 13.31 14.19
C ARG A 517 -36.89 14.22 15.02
N GLY A 518 -36.39 14.83 16.09
CA GLY A 518 -37.18 15.65 17.02
C GLY A 518 -37.25 17.14 16.69
N LEU A 519 -36.44 17.66 15.76
CA LEU A 519 -36.40 19.09 15.43
C LEU A 519 -37.18 19.36 14.14
N GLY A 520 -38.50 19.36 14.26
CA GLY A 520 -39.40 19.77 13.20
C GLY A 520 -39.31 21.26 12.90
N VAL A 521 -39.02 21.60 11.64
CA VAL A 521 -39.38 22.90 11.06
C VAL A 521 -40.11 22.60 9.75
N GLY A 522 -41.40 22.92 9.74
CA GLY A 522 -42.29 22.66 8.62
C GLY A 522 -42.27 23.76 7.56
N GLY A 523 -42.79 23.39 6.39
CA GLY A 523 -43.74 24.23 5.64
C GLY A 523 -43.18 25.07 4.50
N GLY A 524 -43.27 24.53 3.28
CA GLY A 524 -43.18 25.31 2.04
C GLY A 524 -43.76 24.54 0.86
N LYS A 525 -45.06 24.72 0.58
CA LYS A 525 -45.80 24.15 -0.56
C LYS A 525 -45.45 24.90 -1.85
N ASN A 526 -45.18 24.21 -2.97
CA ASN A 526 -46.11 24.20 -4.11
C ASN A 526 -45.72 23.20 -5.22
N PRO A 527 -46.69 22.72 -6.02
CA PRO A 527 -46.61 21.50 -6.81
C PRO A 527 -46.30 21.76 -8.28
N ARG A 528 -45.67 20.80 -8.95
CA ARG A 528 -45.95 20.48 -10.36
C ARG A 528 -45.76 18.98 -10.59
N ALA A 529 -46.91 18.32 -10.73
CA ALA A 529 -47.02 16.98 -11.29
C ALA A 529 -46.86 17.03 -12.81
N ARG A 530 -46.16 16.05 -13.38
CA ARG A 530 -46.60 15.24 -14.53
C ARG A 530 -45.49 14.29 -14.98
N GLY A 531 -45.89 13.04 -15.25
CA GLY A 531 -45.25 12.22 -16.28
C GLY A 531 -44.60 10.93 -15.80
N GLY A 532 -45.40 9.99 -15.31
CA GLY A 532 -44.98 8.59 -15.25
C GLY A 532 -44.82 8.01 -16.65
N ARG A 533 -43.78 7.19 -16.84
CA ARG A 533 -43.76 6.13 -17.85
C ARG A 533 -42.97 4.94 -17.31
N ALA A 534 -43.69 3.85 -17.09
CA ALA A 534 -43.15 2.52 -16.98
C ALA A 534 -42.68 2.01 -18.34
N ARG A 535 -41.53 1.33 -18.37
CA ARG A 535 -41.15 0.29 -19.35
C ARG A 535 -39.99 -0.49 -18.71
N ALA A 536 -40.23 -1.71 -18.26
CA ALA A 536 -40.25 -2.96 -19.02
C ALA A 536 -38.85 -3.60 -19.05
N GLN A 537 -38.79 -4.76 -18.40
CA GLN A 537 -37.71 -5.74 -18.47
C GLN A 537 -37.57 -6.27 -19.91
N SER A 538 -36.34 -6.26 -20.41
CA SER A 538 -35.81 -7.13 -21.47
C SER A 538 -34.28 -6.97 -21.35
N GLY A 539 -33.54 -8.01 -21.01
CA GLY A 539 -33.15 -9.06 -21.95
C GLY A 539 -31.64 -8.90 -22.19
N ALA A 540 -30.89 -9.91 -21.74
CA ALA A 540 -29.44 -9.98 -21.71
C ALA A 540 -28.78 -10.08 -23.11
N GLY A 541 -27.45 -9.92 -23.12
CA GLY A 541 -26.57 -10.46 -24.16
C GLY A 541 -26.06 -9.46 -25.20
N ASP A 542 -24.77 -9.56 -25.54
CA ASP A 542 -24.14 -9.02 -26.76
C ASP A 542 -23.69 -7.56 -26.86
N LYS A 543 -23.04 -6.99 -25.83
CA LYS A 543 -22.21 -5.77 -26.01
C LYS A 543 -20.81 -5.78 -25.40
N ALA A 544 -20.33 -6.89 -24.86
CA ALA A 544 -18.99 -6.96 -24.25
C ALA A 544 -17.85 -7.36 -25.23
N GLN A 545 -18.13 -7.82 -26.46
CA GLN A 545 -17.11 -8.46 -27.31
C GLN A 545 -16.67 -7.67 -28.56
N ARG A 546 -16.96 -6.35 -28.64
CA ARG A 546 -16.47 -5.48 -29.73
C ARG A 546 -15.74 -4.21 -29.26
N ARG A 547 -14.87 -4.35 -28.25
CA ARG A 547 -13.89 -3.32 -27.86
C ARG A 547 -12.50 -3.90 -27.57
N LEU A 548 -12.10 -4.93 -28.32
CA LEU A 548 -10.78 -5.58 -28.18
C LEU A 548 -9.81 -5.36 -29.36
N LEU A 549 -10.08 -4.41 -30.26
CA LEU A 549 -9.13 -4.02 -31.31
C LEU A 549 -9.16 -2.50 -31.47
N GLY A 550 -8.15 -1.82 -30.92
CA GLY A 550 -8.12 -0.36 -30.93
C GLY A 550 -6.80 0.24 -30.46
N LEU A 551 -5.66 -0.28 -30.91
CA LEU A 551 -4.37 0.41 -30.80
C LEU A 551 -3.78 0.81 -32.17
N ASP A 552 -4.15 0.12 -33.27
CA ASP A 552 -3.63 0.46 -34.60
C ASP A 552 -4.43 1.58 -35.31
N GLY A 553 -5.70 1.78 -34.95
CA GLY A 553 -6.59 2.77 -35.61
C GLY A 553 -6.44 4.22 -35.14
N TRP A 554 -5.65 4.47 -34.08
CA TRP A 554 -5.38 5.82 -33.56
C TRP A 554 -4.16 6.44 -34.24
N TRP A 555 -3.12 5.64 -34.53
CA TRP A 555 -1.88 6.09 -35.17
C TRP A 555 -2.09 6.54 -36.64
N SER A 556 -2.89 5.82 -37.43
CA SER A 556 -3.24 6.25 -38.80
C SER A 556 -4.07 7.54 -38.82
N ARG A 557 -4.79 7.85 -37.73
CA ARG A 557 -5.56 9.09 -37.56
C ARG A 557 -4.69 10.28 -37.15
N TRP A 558 -3.54 10.02 -36.52
CA TRP A 558 -2.55 11.04 -36.19
C TRP A 558 -1.71 11.42 -37.44
N GLN A 559 -1.21 10.44 -38.20
CA GLN A 559 -0.46 10.70 -39.45
C GLN A 559 -1.30 11.43 -40.52
N SER A 560 -2.60 11.17 -40.60
CA SER A 560 -3.50 11.88 -41.55
C SER A 560 -3.82 13.32 -41.14
N GLN A 561 -3.67 13.69 -39.86
CA GLN A 561 -3.86 15.08 -39.41
C GLN A 561 -2.59 15.93 -39.50
N GLU A 562 -1.40 15.34 -39.50
CA GLU A 562 -0.13 16.07 -39.72
C GLU A 562 0.13 16.38 -41.19
N GLY A 563 -0.28 15.50 -42.12
CA GLY A 563 -0.19 15.76 -43.56
C GLY A 563 -1.06 16.94 -44.05
N ALA A 564 -2.07 17.34 -43.27
CA ALA A 564 -2.97 18.45 -43.59
C ALA A 564 -2.62 19.78 -42.88
N ARG A 565 -1.61 19.79 -41.99
CA ARG A 565 -1.19 20.99 -41.26
C ARG A 565 0.13 21.61 -41.77
N SER A 566 0.77 21.02 -42.78
CA SER A 566 1.99 21.54 -43.39
C SER A 566 1.78 22.59 -44.50
N SER A 567 0.55 23.06 -44.75
CA SER A 567 0.24 24.01 -45.84
C SER A 567 -0.47 25.30 -45.40
N ALA A 568 -0.19 25.79 -44.19
CA ALA A 568 -0.60 27.14 -43.79
C ALA A 568 0.57 27.90 -43.14
N GLN A 569 1.50 28.34 -43.98
CA GLN A 569 2.39 29.45 -43.65
C GLN A 569 1.56 30.75 -43.58
N GLN A 570 1.53 31.40 -42.42
CA GLN A 570 1.27 32.83 -42.34
C GLN A 570 2.35 33.50 -41.50
N ALA A 571 3.06 34.40 -42.17
CA ALA A 571 4.12 35.24 -41.66
C ALA A 571 3.61 36.14 -40.52
N TRP A 572 4.34 36.14 -39.41
CA TRP A 572 4.35 37.25 -38.48
C TRP A 572 5.77 37.78 -38.42
N VAL A 573 5.97 38.93 -39.04
CA VAL A 573 7.17 39.75 -38.93
C VAL A 573 7.23 40.28 -37.50
N TRP A 574 8.33 40.01 -36.81
CA TRP A 574 8.64 40.60 -35.51
C TRP A 574 9.58 41.78 -35.73
N GLU A 575 9.15 42.98 -35.35
CA GLU A 575 9.99 44.16 -35.16
C GLU A 575 10.75 44.03 -33.82
N GLU A 576 12.04 44.36 -33.83
CA GLU A 576 12.89 44.42 -32.64
C GLU A 576 12.39 45.47 -31.63
N PRO A 577 12.56 45.28 -30.31
CA PRO A 577 12.50 46.39 -29.38
C PRO A 577 13.90 46.88 -29.02
N GLU A 578 14.13 48.14 -29.38
CA GLU A 578 15.18 48.99 -28.87
C GLU A 578 15.06 49.24 -27.34
N SER A 579 16.22 49.24 -26.69
CA SER A 579 16.65 50.10 -25.56
C SER A 579 16.22 49.80 -24.10
N GLU A 580 17.24 49.97 -23.25
CA GLU A 580 17.34 49.76 -21.79
C GLU A 580 16.48 50.69 -20.90
N GLU A 581 15.63 51.56 -21.43
CA GLU A 581 14.87 52.53 -20.60
C GLU A 581 13.56 51.97 -20.00
N ALA A 582 13.12 50.78 -20.40
CA ALA A 582 11.90 50.15 -19.85
C ALA A 582 12.10 49.44 -18.49
N GLN A 583 13.35 49.20 -18.06
CA GLN A 583 13.65 48.47 -16.82
C GLN A 583 13.69 49.33 -15.53
N LEU A 584 13.46 50.65 -15.63
CA LEU A 584 13.55 51.58 -14.48
C LEU A 584 12.22 52.14 -13.96
N ARG A 585 11.05 51.72 -14.49
CA ARG A 585 9.72 52.16 -14.00
C ARG A 585 8.86 51.07 -13.35
N GLY A 586 9.49 50.17 -12.60
CA GLY A 586 8.81 49.05 -11.91
C GLY A 586 9.01 48.99 -10.39
N ARG A 587 9.42 50.06 -9.72
CA ARG A 587 9.53 50.11 -8.25
C ARG A 587 8.45 51.00 -7.64
N ARG A 588 7.65 50.38 -6.75
CA ARG A 588 6.65 50.91 -5.79
C ARG A 588 5.24 51.21 -6.34
N THR A 589 4.30 50.33 -5.99
CA THR A 589 3.02 50.76 -5.40
C THR A 589 2.68 49.88 -4.20
N LEU A 590 2.40 50.55 -3.08
CA LEU A 590 1.99 50.04 -1.77
C LEU A 590 0.56 49.47 -1.74
N ALA A 591 -0.01 49.10 -2.90
CA ALA A 591 -1.41 48.68 -3.02
C ALA A 591 -1.62 47.16 -2.79
N GLY A 592 -0.56 46.35 -2.83
CA GLY A 592 -0.65 44.91 -2.59
C GLY A 592 -0.64 44.50 -1.11
N ALA A 593 -0.04 45.31 -0.24
CA ALA A 593 0.05 45.00 1.20
C ALA A 593 -1.27 45.24 1.96
N MET A 594 -2.14 46.14 1.48
CA MET A 594 -3.45 46.41 2.11
C MET A 594 -4.48 45.28 1.89
N GLN A 595 -4.34 44.46 0.83
CA GLN A 595 -5.28 43.35 0.57
C GLN A 595 -5.04 42.12 1.44
N ASP A 596 -3.84 41.95 1.99
CA ASP A 596 -3.54 40.84 2.91
C ASP A 596 -3.98 41.16 4.34
N ASP A 597 -3.92 42.43 4.77
CA ASP A 597 -4.45 42.86 6.08
C ASP A 597 -6.00 42.79 6.14
N GLU A 598 -6.72 43.11 5.05
CA GLU A 598 -8.18 42.92 4.99
C GLU A 598 -8.58 41.42 5.02
N ARG A 599 -7.73 40.54 4.48
CA ARG A 599 -7.97 39.08 4.53
C ARG A 599 -7.67 38.48 5.90
N ILE A 600 -6.72 39.03 6.64
CA ILE A 600 -6.45 38.65 8.04
C ILE A 600 -7.60 39.15 8.93
N ALA A 601 -8.05 40.40 8.76
CA ALA A 601 -9.19 40.95 9.49
C ALA A 601 -10.51 40.18 9.23
N ALA A 602 -10.75 39.75 7.98
CA ALA A 602 -11.91 38.91 7.64
C ALA A 602 -11.84 37.49 8.23
N ARG A 603 -10.64 36.96 8.48
CA ARG A 603 -10.43 35.67 9.16
C ARG A 603 -10.65 35.76 10.67
N GLU A 604 -10.24 36.87 11.29
CA GLU A 604 -10.48 37.12 12.71
C GLU A 604 -11.97 37.39 13.01
N ASP A 605 -12.69 38.07 12.12
CA ASP A 605 -14.15 38.27 12.20
C ASP A 605 -14.93 36.94 12.07
N TRP A 606 -14.44 35.99 11.26
CA TRP A 606 -15.05 34.66 11.16
C TRP A 606 -14.86 33.82 12.42
N ALA A 607 -13.67 33.84 13.03
CA ALA A 607 -13.40 33.13 14.29
C ALA A 607 -14.28 33.69 15.44
N GLY A 608 -14.42 35.01 15.55
CA GLY A 608 -15.29 35.64 16.53
C GLY A 608 -16.78 35.31 16.34
N LYS A 609 -17.24 35.20 15.08
CA LYS A 609 -18.62 34.78 14.76
C LYS A 609 -18.88 33.31 15.12
N VAL A 610 -17.92 32.42 14.89
CA VAL A 610 -18.01 31.01 15.29
C VAL A 610 -18.05 30.86 16.82
N GLU A 611 -17.21 31.60 17.54
CA GLU A 611 -17.20 31.59 19.00
C GLU A 611 -18.50 32.16 19.60
N GLN A 612 -19.07 33.22 19.00
CA GLN A 612 -20.39 33.72 19.38
C GLN A 612 -21.51 32.71 19.15
N LEU A 613 -21.47 31.98 18.01
CA LEU A 613 -22.46 30.95 17.70
C LEU A 613 -22.37 29.77 18.67
N LEU A 614 -21.16 29.29 18.96
CA LEU A 614 -20.93 28.24 19.95
C LEU A 614 -21.36 28.68 21.36
N SER A 615 -21.04 29.91 21.76
CA SER A 615 -21.46 30.47 23.04
C SER A 615 -22.98 30.63 23.15
N ARG A 616 -23.67 30.96 22.05
CA ARG A 616 -25.14 31.00 22.03
C ARG A 616 -25.74 29.59 22.10
N ALA A 617 -25.20 28.64 21.34
CA ALA A 617 -25.64 27.25 21.39
C ALA A 617 -25.47 26.64 22.80
N MET A 618 -24.32 26.85 23.44
CA MET A 618 -24.04 26.38 24.80
C MET A 618 -24.96 27.02 25.84
N ARG A 619 -25.31 28.31 25.69
CA ARG A 619 -26.31 28.97 26.55
C ARG A 619 -27.70 28.37 26.37
N SER A 620 -28.12 28.11 25.14
CA SER A 620 -29.41 27.45 24.87
C SER A 620 -29.46 26.04 25.44
N VAL A 621 -28.36 25.27 25.36
CA VAL A 621 -28.26 23.93 25.96
C VAL A 621 -28.35 24.01 27.49
N ARG A 622 -27.63 24.94 28.13
CA ARG A 622 -27.69 25.14 29.59
C ARG A 622 -29.07 25.59 30.08
N GLN A 623 -29.80 26.37 29.29
CA GLN A 623 -31.17 26.78 29.60
C GLN A 623 -32.17 25.63 29.42
N ALA A 624 -31.94 24.74 28.45
CA ALA A 624 -32.80 23.59 28.19
C ALA A 624 -32.59 22.43 29.19
N LEU A 625 -31.42 22.36 29.83
CA LEU A 625 -31.04 21.26 30.73
C LEU A 625 -30.40 21.80 32.03
N PRO A 626 -31.21 22.23 33.02
CA PRO A 626 -30.68 22.65 34.32
C PRO A 626 -30.08 21.44 35.04
N GLY A 627 -28.74 21.37 35.13
CA GLY A 627 -28.00 20.29 35.81
C GLY A 627 -26.87 19.64 35.00
N TRP A 628 -26.68 20.03 33.74
CA TRP A 628 -25.55 19.58 32.91
C TRP A 628 -24.36 20.54 33.07
N GLN A 629 -23.26 20.09 33.69
CA GLN A 629 -21.99 20.83 33.76
C GLN A 629 -21.13 20.60 32.52
#